data_AF-A7XFM0-F1
#
_entry.id   AF-A7XFM0-F1
#
_cell.length_a   1.000
_cell.length_b   1.000
_cell.length_c   1.000
_cell.angle_alpha   90.00
_cell.angle_beta   90.00
_cell.angle_gamma   90.00
#
_symmetry.space_group_name_H-M   'P 1'
#
loop_
_entity.id
_entity.type
_entity.pdbx_description
1 polymer ?
#
loop_
_entity_poly.entity_id
_entity_poly.type
_entity_poly.pdbx_seq_one_letter_code
_entity_poly.pdbx_strand_id
1 'polypeptide(L)'
;WCGKYKRVRHRGIVCERCGVEVTESRVRRHRMGFIKLAAPVTHVWYLKGIPSYLSILLDMPLRDVEQIVYFNAYVVLDPGNAGNLSYKQLLSEDQWLEIEEEIYAEDSELVGIEVGIGAEAIQRLLQEINLEEEAERLRTEIVESKGQKRA
;
A
#
# COMPACT_ATOMS: atom_id res chain seq x y z
N TRP A 1 38.53 3.30 2.82
CA TRP A 1 39.34 2.15 2.34
C TRP A 1 40.46 1.89 3.34
N CYS A 2 40.98 0.66 3.48
CA CYS A 2 42.09 0.38 4.41
C CYS A 2 43.47 0.23 3.72
N GLY A 3 43.51 0.04 2.40
CA GLY A 3 44.77 -0.06 1.64
C GLY A 3 45.55 -1.37 1.77
N LYS A 4 45.01 -2.41 2.44
CA LYS A 4 45.62 -3.75 2.58
C LYS A 4 45.93 -4.38 1.21
N TYR A 5 45.02 -4.23 0.24
CA TYR A 5 45.15 -4.75 -1.12
C TYR A 5 45.15 -3.59 -2.13
N LYS A 6 46.29 -3.37 -2.83
CA LYS A 6 46.47 -2.27 -3.82
C LYS A 6 46.90 -2.73 -5.22
N ARG A 7 47.45 -3.94 -5.34
CA ARG A 7 48.00 -4.45 -6.62
C ARG A 7 46.91 -5.15 -7.44
N VAL A 8 47.02 -5.09 -8.77
CA VAL A 8 46.06 -5.67 -9.73
C VAL A 8 45.83 -7.17 -9.51
N ARG A 9 46.83 -7.91 -9.00
CA ARG A 9 46.72 -9.33 -8.66
C ARG A 9 45.62 -9.68 -7.65
N HIS A 10 45.15 -8.69 -6.88
CA HIS A 10 44.10 -8.89 -5.88
C HIS A 10 42.71 -8.51 -6.40
N ARG A 11 42.54 -8.30 -7.71
CA ARG A 11 41.25 -8.00 -8.33
C ARG A 11 40.24 -9.12 -8.01
N GLY A 12 39.03 -8.73 -7.57
CA GLY A 12 37.96 -9.65 -7.19
C GLY A 12 37.99 -10.13 -5.73
N ILE A 13 39.01 -9.76 -4.95
CA ILE A 13 39.09 -10.11 -3.52
C ILE A 13 38.33 -9.09 -2.68
N VAL A 14 37.50 -9.55 -1.75
CA VAL A 14 36.84 -8.73 -0.73
C VAL A 14 37.77 -8.59 0.49
N CYS A 15 38.06 -7.35 0.89
CA CYS A 15 38.95 -7.12 2.02
C CYS A 15 38.31 -7.49 3.36
N GLU A 16 38.88 -8.44 4.09
CA GLU A 16 38.41 -8.88 5.43
C GLU A 16 38.28 -7.75 6.45
N ARG A 17 39.12 -6.70 6.35
CA ARG A 17 39.14 -5.60 7.33
C ARG A 17 38.07 -4.54 7.07
N CYS A 18 37.69 -4.30 5.81
CA CYS A 18 36.77 -3.21 5.47
C CYS A 18 35.62 -3.59 4.54
N GLY A 19 35.49 -4.86 4.15
CA GLY A 19 34.42 -5.36 3.27
C GLY A 19 34.45 -4.83 1.83
N VAL A 20 35.46 -4.03 1.47
CA VAL A 20 35.55 -3.42 0.13
C VAL A 20 36.16 -4.43 -0.82
N GLU A 21 35.44 -4.73 -1.89
CA GLU A 21 35.91 -5.52 -3.01
C GLU A 21 36.93 -4.73 -3.85
N VAL A 22 38.07 -5.35 -4.17
CA VAL A 22 39.10 -4.76 -5.02
C VAL A 22 38.69 -4.89 -6.48
N THR A 23 38.05 -3.86 -7.01
CA THR A 23 37.61 -3.77 -8.41
C THR A 23 37.90 -2.38 -8.99
N GLU A 24 37.64 -2.21 -10.28
CA GLU A 24 37.73 -0.91 -10.93
C GLU A 24 36.71 0.06 -10.31
N SER A 25 37.12 1.31 -10.09
CA SER A 25 36.24 2.34 -9.52
C SER A 25 34.97 2.59 -10.34
N ARG A 26 34.97 2.24 -11.63
CA ARG A 26 33.82 2.34 -12.55
C ARG A 26 32.58 1.56 -12.07
N VAL A 27 32.76 0.49 -11.31
CA VAL A 27 31.62 -0.31 -10.79
C VAL A 27 30.71 0.51 -9.86
N ARG A 28 31.25 1.54 -9.18
CA ARG A 28 30.49 2.43 -8.29
C ARG A 28 29.38 3.21 -9.00
N ARG A 29 29.45 3.34 -10.33
CA ARG A 29 28.43 4.01 -11.15
C ARG A 29 27.24 3.10 -11.51
N HIS A 30 27.41 1.78 -11.37
CA HIS A 30 26.43 0.78 -11.82
C HIS A 30 25.80 0.01 -10.65
N ARG A 31 26.53 -0.15 -9.55
CA ARG A 31 26.01 -0.80 -8.35
C ARG A 31 25.02 0.12 -7.65
N MET A 32 23.79 -0.36 -7.48
CA MET A 32 22.77 0.32 -6.70
C MET A 32 22.77 -0.21 -5.26
N GLY A 33 22.37 0.65 -4.32
CA GLY A 33 22.02 0.25 -2.96
C GLY A 33 20.51 0.33 -2.78
N PHE A 34 20.02 -0.22 -1.67
CA PHE A 34 18.64 -0.03 -1.24
C PHE A 34 18.62 0.26 0.26
N ILE A 35 17.51 0.86 0.71
CA ILE A 35 17.24 1.10 2.12
C ILE A 35 15.97 0.32 2.44
N LYS A 36 16.01 -0.50 3.49
CA LYS A 36 14.82 -1.17 4.00
C LYS A 36 14.07 -0.16 4.87
N LEU A 37 12.85 0.19 4.46
CA LEU A 37 11.99 1.07 5.24
C LEU A 37 11.39 0.30 6.43
N ALA A 38 11.13 1.01 7.53
CA ALA A 38 10.52 0.43 8.72
C ALA A 38 9.01 0.19 8.54
N ALA A 39 8.36 1.05 7.78
CA ALA A 39 6.93 0.99 7.45
C ALA A 39 6.75 1.13 5.92
N PRO A 40 5.65 0.61 5.37
CA PRO A 40 5.31 0.82 3.96
C PRO A 40 5.04 2.31 3.69
N VAL A 41 5.36 2.74 2.47
CA VAL A 41 5.16 4.13 2.01
C VAL A 41 4.53 4.10 0.63
N THR A 42 3.51 4.92 0.40
CA THR A 42 2.91 5.07 -0.92
C THR A 42 3.80 5.87 -1.85
N HIS A 43 3.99 5.37 -3.06
CA HIS A 43 4.79 6.07 -4.06
C HIS A 43 4.01 7.23 -4.69
N VAL A 44 4.56 8.45 -4.59
CA VAL A 44 3.87 9.71 -4.93
C VAL A 44 3.32 9.74 -6.37
N TRP A 45 4.04 9.17 -7.35
CA TRP A 45 3.56 9.18 -8.74
C TRP A 45 2.26 8.42 -8.96
N TYR A 46 2.00 7.34 -8.21
CA TYR A 46 0.78 6.56 -8.34
C TYR A 46 -0.38 7.15 -7.52
N LEU A 47 -0.07 7.96 -6.52
CA LEU A 47 -1.04 8.69 -5.71
C LEU A 47 -1.48 9.99 -6.39
N LYS A 48 -0.54 10.92 -6.61
CA LYS A 48 -0.80 12.29 -7.11
C LYS A 48 -0.80 12.39 -8.65
N GLY A 49 -0.52 11.29 -9.35
CA GLY A 49 -0.60 11.24 -10.81
C GLY A 49 -2.01 11.56 -11.31
N ILE A 50 -2.12 12.15 -12.50
CA ILE A 50 -3.40 12.39 -13.17
C ILE A 50 -3.42 11.53 -14.45
N PRO A 51 -4.26 10.49 -14.54
CA PRO A 51 -5.13 9.97 -13.48
C PRO A 51 -4.34 9.23 -12.38
N SER A 52 -4.93 9.10 -11.21
CA SER A 52 -4.31 8.39 -10.09
C SER A 52 -4.56 6.89 -10.24
N TYR A 53 -3.50 6.12 -10.43
CA TYR A 53 -3.60 4.67 -10.60
C TYR A 53 -4.12 3.98 -9.33
N LEU A 54 -3.76 4.47 -8.14
CA LEU A 54 -4.26 3.92 -6.87
C LEU A 54 -5.77 4.10 -6.74
N SER A 55 -6.26 5.29 -7.06
CA SER A 55 -7.68 5.62 -7.04
C SER A 55 -8.47 4.74 -8.01
N ILE A 56 -7.97 4.53 -9.23
CA ILE A 56 -8.62 3.67 -10.23
C ILE A 56 -8.66 2.22 -9.76
N LEU A 57 -7.55 1.68 -9.24
CA LEU A 57 -7.50 0.28 -8.80
C LEU A 57 -8.39 0.02 -7.59
N LEU A 58 -8.48 0.98 -6.67
CA LEU A 58 -9.30 0.83 -5.47
C LEU A 58 -10.79 1.16 -5.71
N ASP A 59 -11.14 1.71 -6.87
CA ASP A 59 -12.46 2.27 -7.18
C ASP A 59 -12.93 3.28 -6.11
N MET A 60 -12.01 4.14 -5.68
CA MET A 60 -12.25 5.20 -4.69
C MET A 60 -11.82 6.54 -5.28
N PRO A 61 -12.48 7.66 -4.95
CA PRO A 61 -12.04 8.95 -5.44
C PRO A 61 -10.68 9.32 -4.84
N LEU A 62 -9.85 10.03 -5.62
CA LEU A 62 -8.49 10.42 -5.20
C LEU A 62 -8.45 11.11 -3.84
N ARG A 63 -9.43 11.99 -3.55
CA ARG A 63 -9.50 12.73 -2.29
C ARG A 63 -9.53 11.79 -1.08
N ASP A 64 -10.25 10.69 -1.18
CA ASP A 64 -10.47 9.76 -0.09
C ASP A 64 -9.22 8.92 0.15
N VAL A 65 -8.58 8.44 -0.92
CA VAL A 65 -7.29 7.74 -0.85
C VAL A 65 -6.22 8.65 -0.22
N GLU A 66 -6.20 9.93 -0.57
CA GLU A 66 -5.30 10.90 0.06
C GLU A 66 -5.59 11.10 1.54
N GLN A 67 -6.86 11.16 1.96
CA GLN A 67 -7.21 11.28 3.37
C GLN A 67 -6.68 10.09 4.19
N ILE A 68 -6.79 8.87 3.65
CA ILE A 68 -6.24 7.66 4.30
C ILE A 68 -4.72 7.75 4.39
N VAL A 69 -4.04 8.06 3.29
CA VAL A 69 -2.56 8.12 3.23
C VAL A 69 -1.99 9.20 4.15
N TYR A 70 -2.68 10.34 4.28
CA TYR A 70 -2.27 11.45 5.15
C TYR A 70 -2.77 11.34 6.59
N PHE A 71 -3.29 10.18 6.99
CA PHE A 71 -3.78 9.92 8.36
C PHE A 71 -4.93 10.83 8.81
N ASN A 72 -5.76 11.31 7.88
CA ASN A 72 -6.93 12.15 8.21
C ASN A 72 -8.22 11.34 8.39
N ALA A 73 -8.29 10.14 7.81
CA ALA A 73 -9.45 9.28 7.88
C ALA A 73 -9.00 7.81 7.93
N TYR A 74 -9.82 7.00 8.57
CA TYR A 74 -9.66 5.56 8.61
C TYR A 74 -10.44 4.90 7.47
N VAL A 75 -10.05 3.69 7.10
CA VAL A 75 -10.76 2.86 6.12
C VAL A 75 -11.06 1.49 6.69
N VAL A 76 -12.29 1.02 6.48
CA VAL A 76 -12.72 -0.32 6.86
C VAL A 76 -12.07 -1.34 5.93
N LEU A 77 -11.26 -2.22 6.51
CA LEU A 77 -10.60 -3.34 5.84
C LEU A 77 -11.47 -4.60 5.91
N ASP A 78 -12.04 -4.88 7.08
CA ASP A 78 -13.00 -5.97 7.27
C ASP A 78 -14.16 -5.47 8.13
N PRO A 79 -15.42 -5.49 7.65
CA PRO A 79 -16.57 -5.12 8.45
C PRO A 79 -16.97 -6.17 9.50
N GLY A 80 -16.40 -7.39 9.46
CA GLY A 80 -16.71 -8.46 10.42
C GLY A 80 -18.22 -8.77 10.47
N ASN A 81 -18.79 -8.80 11.68
CA ASN A 81 -20.22 -9.03 11.89
C ASN A 81 -21.06 -7.73 12.00
N ALA A 82 -20.45 -6.56 11.80
CA ALA A 82 -21.15 -5.29 11.86
C ALA A 82 -21.97 -5.05 10.59
N GLY A 83 -23.31 -5.06 10.71
CA GLY A 83 -24.20 -4.75 9.58
C GLY A 83 -24.22 -3.27 9.19
N ASN A 84 -23.67 -2.38 10.02
CA ASN A 84 -23.58 -0.94 9.80
C ASN A 84 -22.31 -0.51 9.06
N LEU A 85 -21.32 -1.39 8.91
CA LEU A 85 -20.06 -1.10 8.24
C LEU A 85 -19.99 -1.78 6.88
N SER A 86 -19.38 -1.08 5.92
CA SER A 86 -19.12 -1.61 4.58
C SER A 86 -17.64 -1.60 4.25
N TYR A 87 -17.21 -2.57 3.46
CA TYR A 87 -15.84 -2.63 2.95
C TYR A 87 -15.47 -1.35 2.21
N LYS A 88 -14.26 -0.81 2.42
CA LYS A 88 -13.75 0.47 1.88
C LYS A 88 -14.50 1.73 2.35
N GLN A 89 -15.37 1.62 3.34
CA GLN A 89 -15.99 2.79 3.95
C GLN A 89 -14.95 3.64 4.67
N LEU A 90 -15.03 4.96 4.50
CA LEU A 90 -14.23 5.91 5.28
C LEU A 90 -14.91 6.23 6.60
N LEU A 91 -14.10 6.29 7.65
CA LEU A 91 -14.52 6.68 8.99
C LEU A 91 -13.70 7.89 9.43
N SER A 92 -14.37 8.88 10.02
CA SER A 92 -13.67 9.92 10.76
C SER A 92 -13.11 9.37 12.07
N GLU A 93 -12.23 10.13 12.71
CA GLU A 93 -11.69 9.78 14.03
C GLU A 93 -12.80 9.61 15.07
N ASP A 94 -13.76 10.55 15.12
CA ASP A 94 -14.89 10.47 16.06
C ASP A 94 -15.75 9.21 15.82
N GLN A 95 -16.03 8.88 14.55
CA GLN A 95 -16.83 7.69 14.20
C GLN A 95 -16.09 6.41 14.57
N TRP A 96 -14.78 6.35 14.33
CA TRP A 96 -13.98 5.20 14.72
C TRP A 96 -13.98 5.02 16.24
N LEU A 97 -13.88 6.12 16.99
CA LEU A 97 -13.89 6.08 18.46
C LEU A 97 -15.22 5.56 19.01
N GLU A 98 -16.35 6.01 18.44
CA GLU A 98 -17.69 5.48 18.79
C GLU A 98 -17.78 3.97 18.51
N ILE A 99 -17.32 3.52 17.33
CA ILE A 99 -17.33 2.10 16.98
C ILE A 99 -16.40 1.29 17.89
N GLU A 100 -15.23 1.83 18.22
CA GLU A 100 -14.27 1.18 19.10
C GLU A 100 -14.85 1.03 20.52
N GLU A 101 -15.53 2.06 21.05
CA GLU A 101 -16.25 1.98 22.32
C GLU A 101 -17.36 0.91 22.28
N GLU A 102 -18.11 0.82 21.19
CA GLU A 102 -19.14 -0.22 21.00
C GLU A 102 -18.54 -1.62 20.93
N ILE A 103 -17.37 -1.82 20.32
CA ILE A 103 -16.68 -3.12 20.24
C ILE A 103 -16.27 -3.61 21.63
N TYR A 104 -15.80 -2.71 22.50
CA TYR A 104 -15.32 -3.05 23.84
C TYR A 104 -16.38 -2.99 24.93
N ALA A 105 -17.64 -2.66 24.60
CA ALA A 105 -18.74 -2.68 25.55
C ALA A 105 -19.01 -4.12 26.06
N GLU A 106 -19.38 -4.26 27.34
CA GLU A 106 -19.56 -5.56 28.01
C GLU A 106 -20.62 -6.46 27.35
N ASP A 107 -21.62 -5.87 26.67
CA ASP A 107 -22.71 -6.56 25.97
C ASP A 107 -22.52 -6.62 24.44
N SER A 108 -21.33 -6.31 23.92
CA SER A 108 -21.12 -6.22 22.47
C SER A 108 -21.02 -7.59 21.79
N GLU A 109 -21.78 -7.76 20.71
CA GLU A 109 -21.69 -8.91 19.78
C GLU A 109 -20.78 -8.61 18.57
N LEU A 110 -20.17 -7.42 18.52
CA LEU A 110 -19.33 -6.98 17.40
C LEU A 110 -17.96 -7.65 17.50
N VAL A 111 -17.63 -8.49 16.52
CA VAL A 111 -16.36 -9.21 16.44
C VAL A 111 -15.82 -9.14 15.01
N GLY A 112 -14.51 -9.05 14.87
CA GLY A 112 -13.80 -9.17 13.60
C GLY A 112 -13.79 -7.90 12.75
N ILE A 113 -14.08 -6.74 13.33
CA ILE A 113 -13.96 -5.46 12.63
C ILE A 113 -12.48 -5.08 12.55
N GLU A 114 -11.98 -4.90 11.34
CA GLU A 114 -10.62 -4.42 11.10
C GLU A 114 -10.67 -3.08 10.35
N VAL A 115 -10.03 -2.08 10.95
CA VAL A 115 -9.93 -0.74 10.41
C VAL A 115 -8.46 -0.35 10.30
N GLY A 116 -8.10 0.28 9.18
CA GLY A 116 -6.72 0.66 8.88
C GLY A 116 -6.58 2.14 8.55
N ILE A 117 -5.35 2.64 8.67
CA ILE A 117 -4.98 4.00 8.25
C ILE A 117 -3.61 4.01 7.58
N GLY A 118 -3.32 5.06 6.81
CA GLY A 118 -2.02 5.27 6.20
C GLY A 118 -1.71 4.33 5.03
N ALA A 119 -0.43 4.24 4.69
CA ALA A 119 0.05 3.44 3.57
C ALA A 119 -0.11 1.93 3.78
N GLU A 120 -0.15 1.47 5.03
CA GLU A 120 -0.35 0.06 5.37
C GLU A 120 -1.77 -0.41 5.01
N ALA A 121 -2.78 0.40 5.31
CA ALA A 121 -4.16 0.13 4.91
C ALA A 121 -4.31 0.05 3.40
N ILE A 122 -3.72 0.99 2.66
CA ILE A 122 -3.72 0.97 1.19
C ILE A 122 -3.02 -0.29 0.67
N GLN A 123 -1.89 -0.68 1.24
CA GLN A 123 -1.20 -1.90 0.85
C GLN A 123 -2.09 -3.13 1.05
N ARG A 124 -2.78 -3.22 2.18
CA ARG A 124 -3.66 -4.35 2.48
C ARG A 124 -4.86 -4.42 1.53
N LEU A 125 -5.53 -3.28 1.29
CA LEU A 125 -6.59 -3.19 0.29
C LEU A 125 -6.13 -3.66 -1.10
N LEU A 126 -4.92 -3.28 -1.51
CA LEU A 126 -4.38 -3.71 -2.80
C LEU A 126 -4.04 -5.21 -2.85
N GLN A 127 -3.68 -5.82 -1.73
CA GLN A 127 -3.37 -7.26 -1.65
C GLN A 127 -4.63 -8.13 -1.71
N GLU A 128 -5.77 -7.61 -1.29
CA GLU A 128 -7.06 -8.31 -1.31
C GLU A 128 -7.73 -8.31 -2.69
N ILE A 129 -7.29 -7.45 -3.61
CA ILE A 129 -7.89 -7.37 -4.95
C ILE A 129 -7.43 -8.56 -5.81
N ASN A 130 -8.40 -9.41 -6.18
CA ASN A 130 -8.21 -10.41 -7.23
C ASN A 130 -8.51 -9.78 -8.61
N LEU A 131 -7.45 -9.53 -9.39
CA LEU A 131 -7.57 -8.85 -10.68
C LEU A 131 -8.32 -9.68 -11.73
N GLU A 132 -8.19 -11.00 -11.70
CA GLU A 132 -8.89 -11.89 -12.62
C GLU A 132 -10.41 -11.87 -12.37
N GLU A 133 -10.83 -12.05 -11.12
CA GLU A 133 -12.25 -12.02 -10.74
C GLU A 133 -12.88 -10.64 -11.01
N GLU A 134 -12.16 -9.58 -10.67
CA GLU A 134 -12.60 -8.20 -10.89
C GLU A 134 -12.77 -7.92 -12.39
N ALA A 135 -11.83 -8.37 -13.23
CA ALA A 135 -11.91 -8.20 -14.67
C ALA A 135 -13.10 -8.97 -15.28
N GLU A 136 -13.41 -10.17 -14.79
CA GLU A 136 -14.57 -10.94 -15.22
C GLU A 136 -15.88 -10.28 -14.80
N ARG A 137 -15.95 -9.79 -13.55
CA ARG A 137 -17.10 -9.03 -13.04
C ARG A 137 -17.37 -7.81 -13.91
N LEU A 138 -16.36 -6.96 -14.14
CA LEU A 138 -16.49 -5.77 -14.96
C LEU A 138 -16.89 -6.08 -16.42
N ARG A 139 -16.36 -7.17 -17.01
CA ARG A 139 -16.78 -7.61 -18.35
C ARG A 139 -18.25 -8.03 -18.37
N THR A 140 -18.72 -8.71 -17.34
CA THR A 140 -20.12 -9.14 -17.21
C THR A 140 -21.03 -7.93 -17.04
N GLU A 141 -20.67 -6.99 -16.17
CA GLU A 141 -21.39 -5.73 -15.97
C GLU A 141 -21.51 -4.91 -17.26
N ILE A 142 -20.44 -4.84 -18.07
CA ILE A 142 -20.46 -4.15 -19.36
C ILE A 142 -21.46 -4.81 -20.33
N VAL A 143 -21.57 -6.15 -20.33
CA VAL A 143 -22.50 -6.88 -21.19
C VAL A 143 -23.96 -6.72 -20.73
N GLU A 144 -24.20 -6.73 -19.42
CA GLU A 144 -25.54 -6.55 -18.84
C GLU A 144 -26.03 -5.10 -18.89
N SER A 145 -25.09 -4.14 -18.80
CA SER A 145 -25.38 -2.73 -18.89
C SER A 145 -25.84 -2.37 -20.29
N LYS A 146 -27.16 -2.34 -20.48
CA LYS A 146 -27.79 -1.67 -21.63
C LYS A 146 -27.53 -0.18 -21.47
N GLY A 147 -26.48 0.30 -22.13
CA GLY A 147 -25.97 1.66 -21.98
C GLY A 147 -27.06 2.72 -21.94
N GLN A 148 -26.83 3.76 -21.12
CA GLN A 148 -27.67 4.95 -21.11
C GLN A 148 -27.89 5.44 -22.54
N LYS A 149 -29.16 5.47 -22.99
CA LYS A 149 -29.54 6.24 -24.16
C LYS A 149 -29.07 7.67 -23.92
N ARG A 150 -28.06 8.10 -24.66
CA ARG A 150 -27.66 9.51 -24.73
C ARG A 150 -28.91 10.33 -25.08
N ALA A 151 -29.32 11.20 -24.16
CA ALA A 151 -30.31 12.25 -24.41
C ALA A 151 -29.67 13.41 -25.17
#